data_AF-A0A9E2YEQ6-F1
#
_entry.id   AF-A0A9E2YEQ6-F1
#
_cell.length_a   1.000
_cell.length_b   1.000
_cell.length_c   1.000
_cell.angle_alpha   90.00
_cell.angle_beta   90.00
_cell.angle_gamma   90.00
#
_symmetry.space_group_name_H-M   'P 1'
#
loop_
_entity.id
_entity.type
_entity.pdbx_description
1 polymer ?
#
loop_
_entity_poly.entity_id
_entity_poly.type
_entity_poly.pdbx_seq_one_letter_code
_entity_poly.pdbx_strand_id
1 'polypeptide(L)'
;MMLASSNVRATPTFLEDTNGKRLVEITDNEVGLADSGKTSIYIRDKDLLKDIHDPAFMVVDDKTVWTDASQSSLKIAVFDDGTIRHGPRTTGKALFYYHHPDISPSFHEDRIYHVNGPELTNQQLVAALYLVSPESFKLTEDEIAAQKKEMAENNAEAEKAAAADHLAGKWMVLSGSGPVEKIGSGDLAFAKKGDAYSATFDYSKKGGPNWNGVAWLRDKQQMSGEQVFFAAFGTPKTIAMCVYNIDGGKLSGTWYPWYIDGDAKNTGSESLEGPESLDGDFKITAAKQPTTGKEYTGTVTIKPLDIVGSADISKAYSITWNFGGAKIEGIGIKNKNTLIVATGFGTAQDVNIGMYTIQNGNFNGDFYKLGNPTMGSMAATGQ
;
A
#
# COMPACT_ATOMS: atom_id res chain seq x y z
N MET A 1 -23.45 41.59 38.10
CA MET A 1 -22.04 42.05 37.99
C MET A 1 -21.18 40.79 38.03
N MET A 2 -20.89 40.19 36.87
CA MET A 2 -19.97 39.05 36.77
C MET A 2 -18.57 39.60 36.54
N LEU A 3 -17.65 39.31 37.45
CA LEU A 3 -16.23 39.58 37.29
C LEU A 3 -15.66 38.49 36.36
N ALA A 4 -15.28 38.86 35.14
CA ALA A 4 -14.49 38.00 34.28
C ALA A 4 -13.08 37.89 34.90
N SER A 5 -12.82 36.77 35.57
CA SER A 5 -11.46 36.37 35.93
C SER A 5 -10.71 36.04 34.64
N SER A 6 -9.94 36.99 34.12
CA SER A 6 -8.95 36.69 33.09
C SER A 6 -7.87 35.83 33.74
N ASN A 7 -7.99 34.51 33.59
CA ASN A 7 -6.91 33.57 33.91
C ASN A 7 -5.75 33.87 32.95
N VAL A 8 -4.85 34.75 33.36
CA VAL A 8 -3.56 34.95 32.70
C VAL A 8 -2.82 33.63 32.86
N ARG A 9 -2.83 32.80 31.81
CA ARG A 9 -2.00 31.59 31.79
C ARG A 9 -0.55 32.03 31.87
N ALA A 10 0.20 31.46 32.80
CA ALA A 10 1.63 31.71 32.90
C ALA A 10 2.30 31.21 31.62
N THR A 11 2.89 32.13 30.86
CA THR A 11 3.68 31.85 29.66
C THR A 11 4.96 31.13 30.06
N PRO A 12 5.23 29.90 29.60
CA PRO A 12 6.47 29.20 29.91
C PRO A 12 7.70 29.99 29.48
N THR A 13 8.77 29.91 30.27
CA THR A 13 10.02 30.60 30.00
C THR A 13 11.20 29.68 30.22
N PHE A 14 12.15 29.72 29.30
CA PHE A 14 13.39 28.95 29.38
C PHE A 14 14.48 29.84 29.97
N LEU A 15 15.03 29.41 31.10
CA LEU A 15 16.03 30.15 31.87
C LEU A 15 17.35 29.36 31.91
N GLU A 16 18.47 30.06 32.08
CA GLU A 16 19.78 29.44 32.34
C GLU A 16 19.82 28.73 33.71
N ASP A 17 19.20 29.34 34.73
CA ASP A 17 18.97 28.73 36.06
C ASP A 17 17.68 29.26 36.71
N THR A 18 17.33 28.84 37.93
CA THR A 18 16.08 29.25 38.62
C THR A 18 15.96 30.77 38.86
N ASN A 19 17.07 31.50 38.94
CA ASN A 19 17.15 32.96 39.01
C ASN A 19 17.87 33.57 37.79
N GLY A 20 18.12 32.75 36.77
CA GLY A 20 19.03 33.03 35.67
C GLY A 20 18.40 33.90 34.59
N LYS A 21 19.21 34.23 33.58
CA LYS A 21 18.75 35.01 32.45
C LYS A 21 17.65 34.27 31.69
N ARG A 22 16.59 34.98 31.29
CA ARG A 22 15.58 34.46 30.36
C ARG A 22 16.21 34.30 28.99
N LEU A 23 16.25 33.08 28.48
CA LEU A 23 16.84 32.74 27.19
C LEU A 23 15.78 32.71 26.09
N VAL A 24 14.65 32.03 26.36
CA VAL A 24 13.57 31.82 25.40
C VAL A 24 12.22 32.12 26.05
N GLU A 25 11.36 32.78 25.28
CA GLU A 25 9.94 32.98 25.56
C GLU A 25 9.11 32.03 24.69
N ILE A 26 8.17 31.34 25.32
CA ILE A 26 7.35 30.31 24.67
C ILE A 26 5.90 30.73 24.79
N THR A 27 5.30 31.10 23.66
CA THR A 27 3.84 31.21 23.54
C THR A 27 3.29 29.91 22.96
N ASP A 28 1.96 29.77 22.90
CA ASP A 28 1.29 28.53 22.47
C ASP A 28 1.95 27.92 21.21
N ASN A 29 2.12 28.70 20.15
CA ASN A 29 2.65 28.23 18.85
C ASN A 29 3.91 28.97 18.38
N GLU A 30 4.55 29.77 19.22
CA GLU A 30 5.74 30.54 18.86
C GLU A 30 6.78 30.48 19.97
N VAL A 31 8.00 30.12 19.60
CA VAL A 31 9.15 29.98 20.50
C VAL A 31 10.24 30.93 20.02
N GLY A 32 10.59 31.94 20.83
CA GLY A 32 11.51 33.00 20.42
C GLY A 32 12.52 33.37 21.50
N LEU A 33 13.65 33.94 21.09
CA LEU A 33 14.66 34.44 22.03
C LEU A 33 14.15 35.68 22.79
N ALA A 34 14.33 35.70 24.11
CA ALA A 34 13.69 36.70 24.99
C ALA A 34 14.19 38.15 24.79
N ASP A 35 15.45 38.36 24.39
CA ASP A 35 16.09 39.70 24.38
C ASP A 35 16.53 40.20 22.98
N SER A 36 16.41 39.39 21.93
CA SER A 36 17.10 39.67 20.65
C SER A 36 16.24 40.31 19.56
N GLY A 37 14.91 40.32 19.73
CA GLY A 37 13.97 40.76 18.70
C GLY A 37 14.08 40.01 17.36
N LYS A 38 14.71 38.82 17.32
CA LYS A 38 14.90 38.01 16.11
C LYS A 38 14.88 36.50 16.37
N THR A 39 14.43 35.82 15.31
CA THR A 39 14.26 34.38 15.08
C THR A 39 13.33 33.71 16.09
N SER A 40 12.05 33.70 15.74
CA SER A 40 11.06 32.81 16.33
C SER A 40 10.99 31.52 15.52
N ILE A 41 10.82 30.39 16.19
CA ILE A 41 10.36 29.14 15.57
C ILE A 41 8.85 29.10 15.77
N TYR A 42 8.14 28.95 14.67
CA TYR A 42 6.69 28.73 14.68
C TYR A 42 6.43 27.23 14.75
N ILE A 43 5.36 26.86 15.44
CA ILE A 43 4.89 25.49 15.56
C ILE A 43 3.54 25.39 14.83
N ARG A 44 3.48 24.53 13.82
CA ARG A 44 2.24 24.17 13.12
C ARG A 44 2.07 22.66 13.21
N ASP A 45 1.19 22.22 14.11
CA ASP A 45 0.99 20.81 14.42
C ASP A 45 2.31 20.13 14.84
N LYS A 46 2.92 19.35 13.93
CA LYS A 46 4.22 18.70 14.14
C LYS A 46 5.39 19.41 13.49
N ASP A 47 5.12 20.44 12.69
CA ASP A 47 6.13 21.14 11.89
C ASP A 47 6.71 22.32 12.67
N LEU A 48 8.03 22.45 12.63
CA LEU A 48 8.75 23.62 13.10
C LEU A 48 9.18 24.45 11.88
N LEU A 49 8.83 25.74 11.90
CA LEU A 49 9.06 26.67 10.79
C LEU A 49 9.93 27.85 11.23
N LYS A 50 10.84 28.32 10.36
CA LYS A 50 11.69 29.51 10.65
C LYS A 50 10.93 30.82 10.47
N ASP A 51 9.89 30.78 9.64
CA ASP A 51 8.90 31.83 9.44
C ASP A 51 7.52 31.16 9.29
N ILE A 52 6.44 31.87 9.60
CA ILE A 52 5.07 31.33 9.50
C ILE A 52 4.71 30.92 8.06
N HIS A 53 5.40 31.46 7.05
CA HIS A 53 5.17 31.12 5.64
C HIS A 53 6.20 30.15 5.05
N ASP A 54 7.26 29.82 5.80
CA ASP A 54 8.30 28.90 5.33
C ASP A 54 7.80 27.45 5.27
N PRO A 55 8.46 26.58 4.48
CA PRO A 55 8.31 25.13 4.66
C PRO A 55 8.89 24.68 6.00
N ALA A 56 8.45 23.51 6.48
CA ALA A 56 9.01 22.89 7.68
C ALA A 56 10.51 22.64 7.52
N PHE A 57 11.32 23.14 8.47
CA PHE A 57 12.75 22.86 8.52
C PHE A 57 13.10 21.75 9.52
N MET A 58 12.13 21.35 10.34
CA MET A 58 12.22 20.24 11.27
C MET A 58 10.81 19.74 11.55
N VAL A 59 10.65 18.44 11.74
CA VAL A 59 9.36 17.83 12.10
C VAL A 59 9.51 17.03 13.37
N VAL A 60 8.61 17.23 14.33
CA VAL A 60 8.56 16.51 15.61
C VAL A 60 7.31 15.64 15.63
N ASP A 61 7.48 14.36 15.28
CA ASP A 61 6.40 13.37 15.19
C ASP A 61 6.47 12.41 16.38
N ASP A 62 5.53 12.56 17.31
CA ASP A 62 5.46 11.86 18.60
C ASP A 62 6.79 11.95 19.37
N LYS A 63 7.64 10.92 19.22
CA LYS A 63 8.93 10.78 19.90
C LYS A 63 10.13 10.93 18.98
N THR A 64 9.97 11.38 17.73
CA THR A 64 11.08 11.48 16.77
C THR A 64 11.17 12.87 16.16
N VAL A 65 12.40 13.34 15.97
CA VAL A 65 12.72 14.62 15.34
C VAL A 65 13.45 14.37 14.02
N TRP A 66 12.96 15.01 12.96
CA TRP A 66 13.40 14.82 11.58
C TRP A 66 13.92 16.12 10.98
N THR A 67 14.86 16.02 10.04
CA THR A 67 15.43 17.18 9.32
C THR A 67 14.44 17.88 8.37
N ASP A 68 13.37 17.23 7.93
CA ASP A 68 12.28 17.83 7.17
C ASP A 68 11.03 16.92 7.18
N ALA A 69 9.97 17.32 6.46
CA ALA A 69 8.70 16.61 6.38
C ALA A 69 8.70 15.37 5.46
N SER A 70 9.79 15.10 4.73
CA SER A 70 9.91 13.91 3.90
C SER A 70 10.16 12.69 4.77
N GLN A 71 9.47 11.58 4.46
CA GLN A 71 9.68 10.29 5.12
C GLN A 71 11.06 9.67 4.85
N SER A 72 11.86 10.30 3.98
CA SER A 72 13.25 9.95 3.66
C SER A 72 14.28 10.82 4.39
N SER A 73 13.84 11.69 5.28
CA SER A 73 14.74 12.61 5.97
C SER A 73 15.51 11.91 7.10
N LEU A 74 16.64 12.50 7.48
CA LEU A 74 17.48 11.99 8.56
C LEU A 74 16.81 12.25 9.90
N LYS A 75 16.87 11.24 10.79
CA LYS A 75 16.44 11.34 12.19
C LYS A 75 17.53 12.05 12.98
N ILE A 76 17.23 13.21 13.53
CA ILE A 76 18.21 13.99 14.29
C ILE A 76 18.07 13.80 15.79
N ALA A 77 16.87 13.49 16.30
CA ALA A 77 16.71 13.15 17.70
C ALA A 77 15.54 12.20 17.97
N VAL A 78 15.59 11.49 19.10
CA VAL A 78 14.51 10.65 19.62
C VAL A 78 14.27 10.99 21.09
N PHE A 79 12.99 11.09 21.47
CA PHE A 79 12.51 11.18 22.84
C PHE A 79 12.34 9.79 23.44
N ASP A 80 12.97 9.57 24.58
CA ASP A 80 12.95 8.31 25.33
C ASP A 80 12.85 8.58 26.82
N ASP A 81 11.62 8.52 27.34
CA ASP A 81 11.29 8.59 28.77
C ASP A 81 12.04 9.69 29.54
N GLY A 82 12.00 10.91 29.01
CA GLY A 82 12.69 12.08 29.57
C GLY A 82 14.11 12.30 29.06
N THR A 83 14.58 11.54 28.06
CA THR A 83 15.86 11.79 27.39
C THR A 83 15.65 12.18 25.93
N ILE A 84 16.42 13.14 25.43
CA ILE A 84 16.54 13.46 24.00
C ILE A 84 17.87 12.89 23.53
N ARG A 85 17.88 12.06 22.48
CA ARG A 85 19.07 11.31 22.04
C ARG A 85 19.32 11.41 20.54
N HIS A 86 20.58 11.34 20.12
CA HIS A 86 20.96 10.96 18.75
C HIS A 86 20.93 9.44 18.59
N GLY A 87 20.27 8.95 17.53
CA GLY A 87 20.23 7.53 17.20
C GLY A 87 19.16 6.73 17.96
N PRO A 88 19.29 5.39 18.02
CA PRO A 88 18.29 4.50 18.62
C PRO A 88 18.10 4.72 20.12
N ARG A 89 16.92 4.40 20.66
CA ARG A 89 16.64 4.58 22.10
C ARG A 89 17.65 3.89 23.03
N THR A 90 18.05 2.66 22.69
CA THR A 90 18.86 1.81 23.55
C THR A 90 20.37 2.08 23.48
N THR A 91 20.86 2.62 22.36
CA THR A 91 22.29 2.80 22.10
C THR A 91 22.68 4.24 21.75
N GLY A 92 21.68 5.10 21.59
CA GLY A 92 21.84 6.48 21.16
C GLY A 92 22.48 7.37 22.22
N LYS A 93 23.29 8.32 21.77
CA LYS A 93 23.95 9.31 22.62
C LYS A 93 22.91 10.28 23.17
N ALA A 94 22.81 10.39 24.49
CA ALA A 94 21.97 11.41 25.11
C ALA A 94 22.50 12.82 24.78
N LEU A 95 21.59 13.67 24.34
CA LEU A 95 21.80 15.11 24.17
C LEU A 95 21.39 15.87 25.42
N PHE A 96 20.22 15.53 25.94
CA PHE A 96 19.60 16.20 27.08
C PHE A 96 18.77 15.21 27.89
N TYR A 97 18.74 15.41 29.20
CA TYR A 97 17.82 14.80 30.13
C TYR A 97 16.84 15.88 30.57
N TYR A 98 15.56 15.67 30.30
CA TYR A 98 14.47 16.55 30.66
C TYR A 98 13.63 15.90 31.75
N HIS A 99 13.70 16.49 32.95
CA HIS A 99 12.86 16.16 34.08
C HIS A 99 12.25 17.46 34.58
N HIS A 100 11.07 17.81 34.04
CA HIS A 100 10.44 19.09 34.32
C HIS A 100 10.49 19.43 35.83
N PRO A 101 11.00 20.62 36.21
CA PRO A 101 11.34 21.76 35.34
C PRO A 101 12.77 21.78 34.78
N ASP A 102 13.62 20.82 35.12
CA ASP A 102 15.05 20.91 34.87
C ASP A 102 15.49 20.17 33.59
N ILE A 103 16.53 20.70 32.94
CA ILE A 103 17.20 20.08 31.80
C ILE A 103 18.68 19.97 32.11
N SER A 104 19.23 18.76 31.99
CA SER A 104 20.63 18.45 32.29
C SER A 104 21.33 17.76 31.10
N PRO A 105 22.67 17.86 30.98
CA PRO A 105 23.43 17.13 29.99
C PRO A 105 23.55 15.63 30.32
N SER A 106 23.50 15.27 31.61
CA SER A 106 23.43 13.88 32.08
C SER A 106 22.61 13.74 33.37
N PHE A 107 22.30 12.50 33.77
CA PHE A 107 21.51 12.20 34.97
C PHE A 107 22.19 12.62 36.29
N HIS A 108 23.51 12.81 36.29
CA HIS A 108 24.29 13.14 37.48
C HIS A 108 24.93 14.54 37.42
N GLU A 109 24.77 15.25 36.32
CA GLU A 109 25.32 16.60 36.16
C GLU A 109 24.31 17.66 36.57
N ASP A 110 24.85 18.81 36.93
CA ASP A 110 24.06 19.99 37.22
C ASP A 110 23.19 20.34 36.01
N ARG A 111 21.97 20.79 36.29
CA ARG A 111 21.07 21.33 35.27
C ARG A 111 21.73 22.49 34.55
N ILE A 112 21.46 22.59 33.25
CA ILE A 112 21.95 23.64 32.36
C ILE A 112 20.83 24.59 31.92
N TYR A 113 19.57 24.15 32.00
CA TYR A 113 18.40 25.00 31.78
C TYR A 113 17.29 24.67 32.78
N HIS A 114 16.42 25.66 33.00
CA HIS A 114 15.25 25.55 33.85
C HIS A 114 14.02 26.09 33.13
N VAL A 115 12.93 25.32 33.13
CA VAL A 115 11.64 25.69 32.55
C VAL A 115 10.75 26.23 33.65
N ASN A 116 10.54 27.55 33.65
CA ASN A 116 9.58 28.17 34.55
C ASN A 116 8.20 28.20 33.87
N GLY A 117 7.18 27.63 34.52
CA GLY A 117 5.82 27.53 33.99
C GLY A 117 5.35 26.07 33.82
N PRO A 118 4.28 25.82 33.05
CA PRO A 118 3.80 24.47 32.81
C PRO A 118 4.78 23.66 31.96
N GLU A 119 4.60 22.33 31.99
CA GLU A 119 5.35 21.40 31.16
C GLU A 119 5.14 21.69 29.67
N LEU A 120 6.23 21.66 28.90
CA LEU A 120 6.20 21.91 27.48
C LEU A 120 5.76 20.70 26.67
N THR A 121 5.14 20.95 25.53
CA THR A 121 5.02 19.94 24.47
C THR A 121 6.40 19.58 23.91
N ASN A 122 6.53 18.40 23.29
CA ASN A 122 7.78 18.00 22.63
C ASN A 122 8.21 19.02 21.58
N GLN A 123 7.28 19.57 20.80
CA GLN A 123 7.53 20.59 19.78
C GLN A 123 8.14 21.85 20.40
N GLN A 124 7.53 22.37 21.48
CA GLN A 124 8.03 23.55 22.19
C GLN A 124 9.41 23.30 22.80
N LEU A 125 9.62 22.12 23.39
CA LEU A 125 10.90 21.73 23.97
C LEU A 125 12.00 21.63 22.91
N VAL A 126 11.76 20.96 21.78
CA VAL A 126 12.72 20.90 20.66
C VAL A 126 13.02 22.29 20.13
N ALA A 127 11.99 23.10 19.86
CA ALA A 127 12.17 24.45 19.34
C ALA A 127 13.02 25.31 20.29
N ALA A 128 12.73 25.28 21.59
CA ALA A 128 13.49 26.02 22.59
C ALA A 128 14.95 25.55 22.66
N LEU A 129 15.17 24.24 22.74
CA LEU A 129 16.51 23.64 22.78
C LEU A 129 17.31 23.89 21.50
N TYR A 130 16.66 23.90 20.33
CA TYR A 130 17.30 24.21 19.06
C TYR A 130 17.74 25.67 18.98
N LEU A 131 16.97 26.61 19.55
CA LEU A 131 17.38 28.02 19.61
C LEU A 131 18.59 28.25 20.51
N VAL A 132 18.65 27.58 21.68
CA VAL A 132 19.73 27.79 22.64
C VAL A 132 20.95 26.90 22.40
N SER A 133 20.77 25.75 21.73
CA SER A 133 21.82 24.75 21.51
C SER A 133 21.69 24.06 20.14
N PRO A 134 21.76 24.80 19.02
CA PRO A 134 21.56 24.24 17.68
C PRO A 134 22.62 23.19 17.31
N GLU A 135 23.85 23.34 17.81
CA GLU A 135 24.95 22.40 17.55
C GLU A 135 24.68 21.01 18.13
N SER A 136 23.90 20.91 19.21
CA SER A 136 23.53 19.62 19.81
C SER A 136 22.66 18.76 18.91
N PHE A 137 21.98 19.34 17.92
CA PHE A 137 21.12 18.63 16.96
C PHE A 137 21.83 18.32 15.62
N LYS A 138 23.10 18.70 15.47
CA LYS A 138 23.87 18.37 14.27
C LYS A 138 24.39 16.95 14.35
N LEU A 139 23.96 16.12 13.40
CA LEU A 139 24.53 14.79 13.23
C LEU A 139 25.98 14.90 12.73
N THR A 140 26.82 14.01 13.25
CA THR A 140 28.18 13.77 12.75
C THR A 140 28.14 13.07 11.39
N GLU A 141 29.23 13.16 10.62
CA GLU A 141 29.34 12.46 9.33
C GLU A 141 29.13 10.94 9.47
N ASP A 142 29.63 10.35 10.56
CA ASP A 142 29.49 8.93 10.86
C ASP A 142 28.02 8.55 11.16
N GLU A 143 27.29 9.37 11.92
CA GLU A 143 25.86 9.16 12.19
C GLU A 143 25.02 9.26 10.91
N ILE A 144 25.34 10.24 10.04
CA ILE A 144 24.69 10.39 8.74
C ILE A 144 24.96 9.16 7.86
N ALA A 145 26.21 8.69 7.83
CA ALA A 145 26.60 7.51 7.05
C ALA A 145 25.91 6.24 7.56
N ALA A 146 25.84 6.05 8.89
CA ALA A 146 25.16 4.92 9.50
C ALA A 146 23.65 4.90 9.19
N GLN A 147 22.97 6.05 9.31
CA GLN A 147 21.54 6.14 8.99
C GLN A 147 21.27 5.90 7.51
N LYS A 148 22.09 6.47 6.61
CA LYS A 148 21.95 6.21 5.16
C LYS A 148 22.16 4.75 4.82
N LYS A 149 23.11 4.08 5.48
CA LYS A 149 23.33 2.65 5.33
C LYS A 149 22.13 1.84 5.81
N GLU A 150 21.61 2.13 7.00
CA GLU A 150 20.41 1.47 7.55
C GLU A 150 19.20 1.67 6.62
N MET A 151 18.97 2.89 6.12
CA MET A 151 17.92 3.16 5.15
C MET A 151 18.10 2.37 3.85
N ALA A 152 19.33 2.28 3.34
CA ALA A 152 19.63 1.50 2.13
C ALA A 152 19.42 -0.01 2.36
N GLU A 153 19.79 -0.54 3.52
CA GLU A 153 19.57 -1.94 3.89
C GLU A 153 18.08 -2.25 4.06
N ASN A 154 17.33 -1.39 4.76
CA ASN A 154 15.88 -1.51 4.90
C ASN A 154 15.16 -1.41 3.55
N ASN A 155 15.60 -0.51 2.67
CA ASN A 155 15.07 -0.40 1.31
C ASN A 155 15.39 -1.65 0.50
N ALA A 156 16.62 -2.18 0.57
CA ALA A 156 17.00 -3.40 -0.12
C ALA A 156 16.22 -4.62 0.39
N GLU A 157 15.96 -4.70 1.70
CA GLU A 157 15.10 -5.73 2.29
C GLU A 157 13.64 -5.59 1.85
N ALA A 158 13.11 -4.36 1.85
CA ALA A 158 11.77 -4.06 1.34
C ALA A 158 11.65 -4.40 -0.15
N GLU A 159 12.65 -4.07 -0.97
CA GLU A 159 12.73 -4.43 -2.37
C GLU A 159 12.79 -5.95 -2.56
N LYS A 160 13.58 -6.66 -1.75
CA LYS A 160 13.65 -8.12 -1.76
C LYS A 160 12.31 -8.76 -1.36
N ALA A 161 11.64 -8.21 -0.35
CA ALA A 161 10.32 -8.64 0.08
C ALA A 161 9.24 -8.35 -0.98
N ALA A 162 9.30 -7.20 -1.65
CA ALA A 162 8.43 -6.87 -2.78
C ALA A 162 8.72 -7.75 -4.01
N ALA A 163 9.98 -8.15 -4.19
CA ALA A 163 10.40 -9.06 -5.26
C ALA A 163 9.98 -10.51 -5.00
N ALA A 164 9.66 -10.89 -3.76
CA ALA A 164 9.12 -12.23 -3.47
C ALA A 164 7.76 -12.43 -4.18
N ASP A 165 7.61 -13.61 -4.77
CA ASP A 165 6.35 -14.06 -5.35
C ASP A 165 5.50 -14.63 -4.21
N HIS A 166 4.64 -13.78 -3.64
CA HIS A 166 3.80 -14.18 -2.52
C HIS A 166 2.57 -14.97 -2.95
N LEU A 167 2.33 -15.18 -4.26
CA LEU A 167 1.17 -15.93 -4.75
C LEU A 167 1.49 -17.43 -4.88
N ALA A 168 2.69 -17.78 -5.35
CA ALA A 168 3.11 -19.16 -5.54
C ALA A 168 3.09 -19.94 -4.22
N GLY A 169 2.48 -21.13 -4.23
CA GLY A 169 2.38 -21.99 -3.05
C GLY A 169 0.99 -22.55 -2.81
N LYS A 170 0.78 -23.04 -1.60
CA LYS A 170 -0.50 -23.60 -1.14
C LYS A 170 -1.19 -22.62 -0.20
N TRP A 171 -2.51 -22.61 -0.27
CA TRP A 171 -3.36 -21.73 0.53
C TRP A 171 -4.52 -22.52 1.11
N MET A 172 -4.89 -22.17 2.33
CA MET A 172 -6.09 -22.68 2.99
C MET A 172 -7.18 -21.62 2.94
N VAL A 173 -8.33 -21.95 2.35
CA VAL A 173 -9.50 -21.07 2.37
C VAL A 173 -10.09 -21.07 3.77
N LEU A 174 -10.11 -19.88 4.37
CA LEU A 174 -10.65 -19.62 5.72
C LEU A 174 -12.15 -19.41 5.68
N SER A 175 -12.63 -18.72 4.63
CA SER A 175 -14.05 -18.47 4.41
C SER A 175 -14.31 -18.16 2.94
N GLY A 176 -15.54 -18.42 2.50
CA GLY A 176 -16.03 -17.94 1.23
C GLY A 176 -17.55 -17.96 1.15
N SER A 177 -18.09 -17.02 0.40
CA SER A 177 -19.51 -16.91 0.09
C SER A 177 -19.65 -16.67 -1.41
N GLY A 178 -20.78 -17.04 -2.03
CA GLY A 178 -20.96 -16.76 -3.45
C GLY A 178 -21.98 -17.63 -4.17
N PRO A 179 -21.98 -17.59 -5.51
CA PRO A 179 -22.94 -18.30 -6.38
C PRO A 179 -22.75 -19.82 -6.42
N VAL A 180 -21.71 -20.32 -5.76
CA VAL A 180 -21.55 -21.72 -5.37
C VAL A 180 -21.86 -21.79 -3.88
N GLU A 181 -22.73 -22.71 -3.46
CA GLU A 181 -23.12 -22.92 -2.06
C GLU A 181 -21.91 -22.83 -1.11
N LYS A 182 -22.13 -22.33 0.12
CA LYS A 182 -21.12 -21.98 1.14
C LYS A 182 -19.77 -22.68 0.93
N ILE A 183 -18.78 -21.91 0.45
CA ILE A 183 -17.37 -22.33 0.40
C ILE A 183 -16.85 -22.30 1.84
N GLY A 184 -17.15 -23.36 2.60
CA GLY A 184 -16.83 -23.41 4.03
C GLY A 184 -15.35 -23.58 4.34
N SER A 185 -14.60 -24.24 3.46
CA SER A 185 -13.14 -24.45 3.52
C SER A 185 -12.66 -25.14 2.25
N GLY A 186 -11.40 -24.98 1.87
CA GLY A 186 -10.77 -25.64 0.73
C GLY A 186 -9.27 -25.41 0.68
N ASP A 187 -8.61 -26.12 -0.22
CA ASP A 187 -7.17 -25.95 -0.48
C ASP A 187 -6.99 -25.36 -1.88
N LEU A 188 -6.14 -24.34 -1.98
CA LEU A 188 -5.76 -23.74 -3.24
C LEU A 188 -4.27 -23.94 -3.48
N ALA A 189 -3.89 -24.01 -4.74
CA ALA A 189 -2.49 -24.08 -5.11
C ALA A 189 -2.23 -23.23 -6.35
N PHE A 190 -1.18 -22.42 -6.30
CA PHE A 190 -0.70 -21.62 -7.43
C PHE A 190 0.74 -22.02 -7.72
N ALA A 191 1.02 -22.34 -8.99
CA ALA A 191 2.38 -22.61 -9.45
C ALA A 191 2.69 -21.68 -10.61
N LYS A 192 3.79 -20.93 -10.50
CA LYS A 192 4.22 -20.00 -11.54
C LYS A 192 4.60 -20.74 -12.82
N LYS A 193 4.11 -20.23 -13.95
CA LYS A 193 4.28 -20.77 -15.31
C LYS A 193 4.46 -19.59 -16.27
N GLY A 194 5.70 -19.12 -16.40
CA GLY A 194 6.00 -17.89 -17.14
C GLY A 194 5.42 -16.66 -16.41
N ASP A 195 4.61 -15.89 -17.13
CA ASP A 195 4.00 -14.64 -16.63
C ASP A 195 2.66 -14.84 -15.89
N ALA A 196 2.17 -16.08 -15.82
CA ALA A 196 0.94 -16.43 -15.12
C ALA A 196 1.15 -17.66 -14.22
N TYR A 197 0.09 -18.10 -13.56
CA TYR A 197 0.10 -19.20 -12.61
C TYR A 197 -0.95 -20.23 -13.01
N SER A 198 -0.59 -21.50 -13.02
CA SER A 198 -1.60 -22.57 -12.97
C SER A 198 -2.24 -22.57 -11.59
N ALA A 199 -3.57 -22.63 -11.52
CA ALA A 199 -4.31 -22.60 -10.27
C ALA A 199 -5.19 -23.85 -10.09
N THR A 200 -5.25 -24.34 -8.85
CA THR A 200 -6.17 -25.40 -8.42
C THR A 200 -7.01 -24.90 -7.26
N PHE A 201 -8.30 -25.20 -7.28
CA PHE A 201 -9.27 -24.85 -6.24
C PHE A 201 -9.99 -26.12 -5.80
N ASP A 202 -9.54 -26.72 -4.70
CA ASP A 202 -10.09 -27.99 -4.18
C ASP A 202 -11.00 -27.75 -2.98
N TYR A 203 -12.32 -27.80 -3.22
CA TYR A 203 -13.35 -27.72 -2.19
C TYR A 203 -13.95 -29.10 -1.85
N SER A 204 -13.36 -30.20 -2.36
CA SER A 204 -13.93 -31.55 -2.29
C SER A 204 -14.04 -32.08 -0.86
N LYS A 205 -13.16 -31.64 0.06
CA LYS A 205 -13.18 -32.02 1.49
C LYS A 205 -14.50 -31.67 2.20
N LYS A 206 -15.30 -30.75 1.65
CA LYS A 206 -16.63 -30.36 2.16
C LYS A 206 -17.76 -30.65 1.17
N GLY A 207 -17.52 -31.53 0.19
CA GLY A 207 -18.50 -31.86 -0.85
C GLY A 207 -18.64 -30.79 -1.94
N GLY A 208 -17.75 -29.80 -1.95
CA GLY A 208 -17.69 -28.79 -3.01
C GLY A 208 -16.96 -29.28 -4.27
N PRO A 209 -16.89 -28.45 -5.32
CA PRO A 209 -16.25 -28.82 -6.56
C PRO A 209 -14.72 -28.85 -6.44
N ASN A 210 -14.08 -29.56 -7.37
CA ASN A 210 -12.67 -29.42 -7.66
C ASN A 210 -12.53 -28.71 -9.00
N TRP A 211 -11.86 -27.57 -9.00
CA TRP A 211 -11.74 -26.67 -10.13
C TRP A 211 -10.28 -26.40 -10.49
N ASN A 212 -10.07 -26.13 -11.77
CA ASN A 212 -8.79 -25.68 -12.29
C ASN A 212 -8.94 -24.26 -12.82
N GLY A 213 -7.83 -23.54 -12.87
CA GLY A 213 -7.83 -22.17 -13.31
C GLY A 213 -6.45 -21.67 -13.71
N VAL A 214 -6.42 -20.38 -14.00
CA VAL A 214 -5.22 -19.61 -14.26
C VAL A 214 -5.30 -18.35 -13.41
N ALA A 215 -4.19 -17.97 -12.80
CA ALA A 215 -4.07 -16.69 -12.13
C ALA A 215 -3.00 -15.81 -12.78
N TRP A 216 -3.16 -14.51 -12.66
CA TRP A 216 -2.20 -13.51 -13.13
C TRP A 216 -1.98 -12.49 -12.02
N LEU A 217 -0.72 -12.35 -11.63
CA LEU A 217 -0.29 -11.39 -10.62
C LEU A 217 -0.03 -10.06 -11.33
N ARG A 218 -0.77 -9.03 -10.94
CA ARG A 218 -0.51 -7.69 -11.44
C ARG A 218 0.79 -7.17 -10.82
N ASP A 219 1.56 -6.48 -11.65
CA ASP A 219 2.86 -5.86 -11.37
C ASP A 219 3.17 -5.58 -9.88
N LYS A 220 4.36 -6.01 -9.43
CA LYS A 220 4.78 -6.12 -8.01
C LYS A 220 4.96 -4.76 -7.29
N GLN A 221 4.68 -3.66 -7.97
CA GLN A 221 5.08 -2.31 -7.55
C GLN A 221 4.05 -1.58 -6.69
N GLN A 222 3.46 -2.24 -5.69
CA GLN A 222 2.82 -1.48 -4.62
C GLN A 222 3.80 -1.33 -3.45
N MET A 223 4.15 -0.09 -3.15
CA MET A 223 5.01 0.28 -2.01
C MET A 223 4.47 -0.19 -0.64
N SER A 224 3.21 -0.64 -0.58
CA SER A 224 2.53 -1.10 0.64
C SER A 224 2.75 -2.58 0.97
N GLY A 225 3.51 -3.34 0.15
CA GLY A 225 3.63 -4.79 0.30
C GLY A 225 2.36 -5.56 -0.08
N GLU A 226 1.34 -4.86 -0.59
CA GLU A 226 0.09 -5.43 -1.08
C GLU A 226 0.24 -5.92 -2.53
N GLN A 227 -0.11 -7.16 -2.83
CA GLN A 227 -0.09 -7.66 -4.21
C GLN A 227 -1.50 -7.95 -4.71
N VAL A 228 -1.87 -7.45 -5.89
CA VAL A 228 -3.17 -7.73 -6.50
C VAL A 228 -3.02 -8.82 -7.55
N PHE A 229 -3.84 -9.86 -7.48
CA PHE A 229 -3.91 -10.89 -8.52
C PHE A 229 -5.35 -11.14 -8.97
N PHE A 230 -5.46 -11.68 -10.17
CA PHE A 230 -6.72 -12.11 -10.76
C PHE A 230 -6.68 -13.61 -10.97
N ALA A 231 -7.81 -14.29 -10.81
CA ALA A 231 -7.90 -15.71 -11.11
C ALA A 231 -9.17 -16.04 -11.90
N ALA A 232 -9.01 -16.72 -13.03
CA ALA A 232 -10.07 -17.37 -13.77
C ALA A 232 -10.12 -18.85 -13.36
N PHE A 233 -11.27 -19.36 -12.93
CA PHE A 233 -11.38 -20.74 -12.42
C PHE A 233 -12.78 -21.31 -12.59
N GLY A 234 -12.85 -22.64 -12.61
CA GLY A 234 -14.11 -23.31 -12.91
C GLY A 234 -13.95 -24.76 -13.33
N THR A 235 -14.91 -25.25 -14.12
CA THR A 235 -14.99 -26.65 -14.53
C THR A 235 -13.64 -27.15 -15.09
N PRO A 236 -13.11 -28.28 -14.60
CA PRO A 236 -11.77 -28.74 -14.97
C PRO A 236 -11.57 -28.84 -16.48
N LYS A 237 -10.40 -28.39 -16.93
CA LYS A 237 -9.96 -28.46 -18.33
C LYS A 237 -10.77 -27.63 -19.34
N THR A 238 -11.56 -26.68 -18.87
CA THR A 238 -12.40 -25.86 -19.74
C THR A 238 -12.07 -24.37 -19.70
N ILE A 239 -11.33 -23.89 -18.71
CA ILE A 239 -11.12 -22.47 -18.44
C ILE A 239 -9.93 -21.88 -19.22
N ALA A 240 -10.07 -20.64 -19.65
CA ALA A 240 -8.96 -19.80 -20.08
C ALA A 240 -9.13 -18.38 -19.55
N MET A 241 -8.01 -17.67 -19.47
CA MET A 241 -7.96 -16.26 -19.11
C MET A 241 -7.34 -15.46 -20.26
N CYS A 242 -7.91 -14.30 -20.58
CA CYS A 242 -7.26 -13.32 -21.43
C CYS A 242 -6.96 -12.05 -20.63
N VAL A 243 -5.74 -11.53 -20.75
CA VAL A 243 -5.33 -10.28 -20.09
C VAL A 243 -5.09 -9.24 -21.16
N TYR A 244 -6.00 -8.27 -21.30
CA TYR A 244 -5.90 -7.16 -22.25
C TYR A 244 -5.29 -5.93 -21.60
N ASN A 245 -4.29 -5.33 -22.26
CA ASN A 245 -3.94 -3.93 -22.07
C ASN A 245 -4.88 -3.05 -22.89
N ILE A 246 -5.33 -1.94 -22.32
CA ILE A 246 -6.27 -0.99 -22.91
C ILE A 246 -5.51 0.29 -23.26
N ASP A 247 -5.60 0.69 -24.53
CA ASP A 247 -5.12 1.97 -25.05
C ASP A 247 -6.24 2.62 -25.90
N GLY A 248 -7.10 3.39 -25.22
CA GLY A 248 -8.34 3.91 -25.80
C GLY A 248 -9.24 2.78 -26.30
N GLY A 249 -9.59 2.81 -27.59
CA GLY A 249 -10.43 1.81 -28.25
C GLY A 249 -9.67 0.56 -28.71
N LYS A 250 -8.37 0.45 -28.43
CA LYS A 250 -7.51 -0.66 -28.83
C LYS A 250 -7.17 -1.53 -27.63
N LEU A 251 -7.39 -2.83 -27.76
CA LEU A 251 -7.04 -3.81 -26.73
C LEU A 251 -6.00 -4.78 -27.30
N SER A 252 -4.91 -5.00 -26.56
CA SER A 252 -3.91 -6.01 -26.89
C SER A 252 -3.82 -7.02 -25.76
N GLY A 253 -4.15 -8.28 -26.04
CA GLY A 253 -4.31 -9.31 -25.03
C GLY A 253 -3.47 -10.56 -25.26
N THR A 254 -3.15 -11.21 -24.13
CA THR A 254 -2.51 -12.52 -24.08
C THR A 254 -3.46 -13.54 -23.47
N TRP A 255 -3.61 -14.67 -24.15
CA TRP A 255 -4.44 -15.80 -23.73
C TRP A 255 -3.63 -16.84 -22.97
N TYR A 256 -4.11 -17.19 -21.77
CA TYR A 256 -3.58 -18.23 -20.92
C TYR A 256 -4.59 -19.37 -20.77
N PRO A 257 -4.34 -20.56 -21.35
CA PRO A 257 -5.22 -21.72 -21.19
C PRO A 257 -5.02 -22.38 -19.82
N TRP A 258 -6.00 -23.19 -19.37
CA TRP A 258 -5.91 -23.95 -18.11
C TRP A 258 -4.66 -24.83 -17.99
N TYR A 259 -4.09 -25.29 -19.11
CA TYR A 259 -2.92 -26.16 -19.16
C TYR A 259 -1.59 -25.40 -19.28
N ILE A 260 -1.55 -24.14 -18.85
CA ILE A 260 -0.34 -23.32 -18.91
C ILE A 260 0.89 -24.05 -18.34
N ASP A 261 1.95 -24.15 -19.15
CA ASP A 261 3.18 -24.87 -18.82
C ASP A 261 4.40 -23.95 -18.69
N GLY A 262 4.22 -22.66 -19.01
CA GLY A 262 5.24 -21.61 -18.94
C GLY A 262 5.99 -21.41 -20.25
N ASP A 263 5.68 -22.18 -21.29
CA ASP A 263 6.20 -21.94 -22.63
C ASP A 263 5.33 -20.88 -23.34
N ALA A 264 5.93 -19.75 -23.68
CA ALA A 264 5.23 -18.64 -24.35
C ALA A 264 4.62 -19.04 -25.70
N LYS A 265 5.08 -20.13 -26.35
CA LYS A 265 4.46 -20.62 -27.59
C LYS A 265 3.06 -21.20 -27.37
N ASN A 266 2.73 -21.58 -26.13
CA ASN A 266 1.45 -22.18 -25.76
C ASN A 266 0.43 -21.14 -25.29
N THR A 267 0.80 -19.86 -25.25
CA THR A 267 -0.15 -18.77 -25.06
C THR A 267 -0.72 -18.33 -26.40
N GLY A 268 -1.91 -17.73 -26.37
CA GLY A 268 -2.49 -17.06 -27.54
C GLY A 268 -2.31 -15.55 -27.47
N SER A 269 -2.62 -14.86 -28.56
CA SER A 269 -2.67 -13.41 -28.61
C SER A 269 -3.93 -12.93 -29.30
N GLU A 270 -4.45 -11.77 -28.90
CA GLU A 270 -5.61 -11.15 -29.53
C GLU A 270 -5.47 -9.63 -29.49
N SER A 271 -5.72 -8.97 -30.62
CA SER A 271 -5.79 -7.52 -30.77
C SER A 271 -7.18 -7.14 -31.25
N LEU A 272 -7.78 -6.19 -30.55
CA LEU A 272 -9.15 -5.74 -30.78
C LEU A 272 -9.18 -4.24 -31.03
N GLU A 273 -10.12 -3.79 -31.85
CA GLU A 273 -10.41 -2.37 -32.08
C GLU A 273 -11.91 -2.10 -32.03
N GLY A 274 -12.32 -1.13 -31.22
CA GLY A 274 -13.72 -0.79 -30.97
C GLY A 274 -13.88 0.47 -30.10
N PRO A 275 -15.04 0.66 -29.45
CA PRO A 275 -15.31 1.85 -28.64
C PRO A 275 -14.46 1.96 -27.37
N GLU A 276 -13.93 3.15 -27.06
CA GLU A 276 -13.13 3.38 -25.83
C GLU A 276 -13.92 3.14 -24.53
N SER A 277 -15.25 3.21 -24.60
CA SER A 277 -16.16 2.97 -23.48
C SER A 277 -16.15 1.52 -22.97
N LEU A 278 -15.59 0.58 -23.75
CA LEU A 278 -15.77 -0.87 -23.55
C LEU A 278 -17.25 -1.28 -23.52
N ASP A 279 -18.09 -0.60 -24.31
CA ASP A 279 -19.49 -0.95 -24.52
C ASP A 279 -19.79 -0.96 -26.03
N GLY A 280 -19.88 -2.16 -26.60
CA GLY A 280 -20.12 -2.33 -28.03
C GLY A 280 -19.32 -3.47 -28.64
N ASP A 281 -19.29 -3.47 -29.96
CA ASP A 281 -18.61 -4.49 -30.75
C ASP A 281 -17.19 -4.03 -31.08
N PHE A 282 -16.25 -4.94 -30.85
CA PHE A 282 -14.85 -4.83 -31.20
C PHE A 282 -14.55 -5.78 -32.35
N LYS A 283 -13.78 -5.31 -33.32
CA LYS A 283 -13.24 -6.15 -34.40
C LYS A 283 -11.95 -6.82 -33.94
N ILE A 284 -11.81 -8.12 -34.19
CA ILE A 284 -10.52 -8.81 -34.04
C ILE A 284 -9.63 -8.41 -35.21
N THR A 285 -8.58 -7.65 -34.94
CA THR A 285 -7.63 -7.13 -35.95
C THR A 285 -6.44 -8.06 -36.17
N ALA A 286 -6.04 -8.79 -35.13
CA ALA A 286 -5.06 -9.87 -35.20
C ALA A 286 -5.30 -10.86 -34.04
N ALA A 287 -5.27 -12.16 -34.28
CA ALA A 287 -5.35 -13.12 -33.18
C ALA A 287 -4.74 -14.48 -33.52
N LYS A 288 -4.23 -15.18 -32.51
CA LYS A 288 -3.65 -16.53 -32.58
C LYS A 288 -4.14 -17.39 -31.41
N GLN A 289 -4.62 -18.59 -31.74
CA GLN A 289 -5.07 -19.55 -30.73
C GLN A 289 -3.91 -20.07 -29.88
N PRO A 290 -4.12 -20.30 -28.57
CA PRO A 290 -3.16 -21.04 -27.74
C PRO A 290 -2.79 -22.40 -28.35
N THR A 291 -1.54 -22.82 -28.17
CA THR A 291 -0.93 -24.10 -28.64
C THR A 291 -0.82 -24.26 -30.15
N THR A 292 -1.89 -24.04 -30.91
CA THR A 292 -1.87 -24.26 -32.37
C THR A 292 -1.26 -23.08 -33.11
N GLY A 293 -1.26 -21.88 -32.51
CA GLY A 293 -0.86 -20.63 -33.15
C GLY A 293 -1.74 -20.26 -34.34
N LYS A 294 -2.86 -20.97 -34.56
CA LYS A 294 -3.74 -20.77 -35.71
C LYS A 294 -4.41 -19.41 -35.60
N GLU A 295 -4.37 -18.67 -36.70
CA GLU A 295 -5.03 -17.37 -36.79
C GLU A 295 -6.54 -17.50 -36.87
N TYR A 296 -7.25 -16.52 -36.31
CA TYR A 296 -8.70 -16.42 -36.39
C TYR A 296 -9.15 -14.96 -36.48
N THR A 297 -10.36 -14.78 -37.00
CA THR A 297 -11.00 -13.47 -37.21
C THR A 297 -12.43 -13.52 -36.72
N GLY A 298 -12.96 -12.38 -36.27
CA GLY A 298 -14.33 -12.28 -35.79
C GLY A 298 -14.59 -10.97 -35.08
N THR A 299 -15.62 -10.97 -34.23
CA THR A 299 -15.98 -9.83 -33.39
C THR A 299 -16.05 -10.24 -31.92
N VAL A 300 -15.81 -9.27 -31.04
CA VAL A 300 -15.97 -9.40 -29.60
C VAL A 300 -16.94 -8.33 -29.13
N THR A 301 -18.10 -8.73 -28.62
CA THR A 301 -19.04 -7.81 -27.99
C THR A 301 -18.70 -7.70 -26.51
N ILE A 302 -18.45 -6.48 -26.04
CA ILE A 302 -18.18 -6.18 -24.63
C ILE A 302 -19.33 -5.33 -24.10
N LYS A 303 -19.93 -5.71 -22.97
CA LYS A 303 -21.00 -4.95 -22.32
C LYS A 303 -20.74 -4.79 -20.82
N PRO A 304 -20.94 -3.61 -20.23
CA PRO A 304 -20.86 -3.45 -18.79
C PRO A 304 -21.93 -4.32 -18.09
N LEU A 305 -21.57 -4.86 -16.93
CA LEU A 305 -22.50 -5.57 -16.05
C LEU A 305 -22.84 -4.71 -14.84
N ASP A 306 -24.13 -4.58 -14.56
CA ASP A 306 -24.62 -4.02 -13.30
C ASP A 306 -24.54 -5.09 -12.23
N ILE A 307 -23.55 -4.98 -11.35
CA ILE A 307 -23.37 -5.90 -10.22
C ILE A 307 -23.93 -5.27 -8.96
N VAL A 308 -24.93 -5.92 -8.39
CA VAL A 308 -25.52 -5.54 -7.12
C VAL A 308 -24.52 -5.81 -5.99
N GLY A 309 -24.18 -4.78 -5.22
CA GLY A 309 -23.40 -4.89 -3.98
C GLY A 309 -21.88 -4.70 -4.09
N SER A 310 -21.35 -4.34 -5.27
CA SER A 310 -19.91 -4.02 -5.41
C SER A 310 -19.65 -2.56 -5.01
N ALA A 311 -18.82 -2.34 -4.00
CA ALA A 311 -18.29 -1.02 -3.66
C ALA A 311 -17.08 -0.73 -4.56
N ASP A 312 -17.26 0.08 -5.60
CA ASP A 312 -16.26 0.92 -6.31
C ASP A 312 -14.95 0.36 -6.90
N ILE A 313 -14.50 -0.87 -6.61
CA ILE A 313 -13.12 -1.26 -6.96
C ILE A 313 -12.92 -1.94 -8.33
N SER A 314 -13.98 -2.35 -9.04
CA SER A 314 -13.86 -2.83 -10.43
C SER A 314 -15.18 -2.88 -11.19
N LYS A 315 -15.17 -2.44 -12.46
CA LYS A 315 -16.31 -2.64 -13.37
C LYS A 315 -16.22 -4.04 -13.98
N ALA A 316 -17.28 -4.81 -13.86
CA ALA A 316 -17.40 -6.10 -14.52
C ALA A 316 -18.04 -5.95 -15.90
N TYR A 317 -17.72 -6.87 -16.81
CA TYR A 317 -18.20 -6.87 -18.19
C TYR A 317 -18.59 -8.28 -18.61
N SER A 318 -19.64 -8.39 -19.43
CA SER A 318 -19.88 -9.60 -20.21
C SER A 318 -19.14 -9.48 -21.53
N ILE A 319 -18.56 -10.60 -21.95
CA ILE A 319 -17.73 -10.70 -23.16
C ILE A 319 -18.30 -11.80 -24.02
N THR A 320 -18.53 -11.53 -25.30
CA THR A 320 -19.01 -12.54 -26.26
C THR A 320 -18.14 -12.50 -27.51
N TRP A 321 -17.44 -13.59 -27.78
CA TRP A 321 -16.71 -13.78 -29.03
C TRP A 321 -17.60 -14.45 -30.07
N ASN A 322 -17.58 -13.90 -31.29
CA ASN A 322 -18.21 -14.47 -32.47
C ASN A 322 -17.14 -14.67 -33.54
N PHE A 323 -16.63 -15.89 -33.68
CA PHE A 323 -15.64 -16.25 -34.71
C PHE A 323 -15.84 -17.68 -35.21
N GLY A 324 -15.57 -17.92 -36.50
CA GLY A 324 -15.63 -19.26 -37.08
C GLY A 324 -16.97 -20.00 -36.93
N GLY A 325 -18.09 -19.26 -36.82
CA GLY A 325 -19.42 -19.82 -36.57
C GLY A 325 -19.68 -20.27 -35.13
N ALA A 326 -18.71 -20.09 -34.23
CA ALA A 326 -18.84 -20.35 -32.81
C ALA A 326 -19.17 -19.06 -32.05
N LYS A 327 -19.94 -19.22 -30.96
CA LYS A 327 -20.18 -18.20 -29.95
C LYS A 327 -19.56 -18.68 -28.64
N ILE A 328 -18.70 -17.86 -28.06
CA ILE A 328 -18.05 -18.14 -26.77
C ILE A 328 -18.36 -16.98 -25.83
N GLU A 329 -18.72 -17.29 -24.60
CA GLU A 329 -19.09 -16.30 -23.58
C GLU A 329 -18.02 -16.23 -22.49
N GLY A 330 -17.89 -15.06 -21.89
CA GLY A 330 -16.93 -14.80 -20.83
C GLY A 330 -17.36 -13.64 -19.94
N ILE A 331 -16.64 -13.48 -18.84
CA ILE A 331 -16.82 -12.42 -17.86
C ILE A 331 -15.48 -11.76 -17.60
N GLY A 332 -15.46 -10.43 -17.57
CA GLY A 332 -14.24 -9.66 -17.39
C GLY A 332 -14.32 -8.66 -16.24
N ILE A 333 -13.16 -8.35 -15.67
CA ILE A 333 -12.94 -7.33 -14.64
C ILE A 333 -11.99 -6.29 -15.21
N LYS A 334 -12.43 -5.03 -15.30
CA LYS A 334 -11.53 -3.91 -15.64
C LYS A 334 -10.88 -3.39 -14.36
N ASN A 335 -9.56 -3.28 -14.40
CA ASN A 335 -8.78 -2.63 -13.36
C ASN A 335 -7.72 -1.68 -13.97
N LYS A 336 -7.95 -0.37 -13.84
CA LYS A 336 -7.21 0.70 -14.56
C LYS A 336 -7.19 0.44 -16.08
N ASN A 337 -6.01 0.33 -16.68
CA ASN A 337 -5.79 0.10 -18.12
C ASN A 337 -5.67 -1.39 -18.48
N THR A 338 -6.19 -2.28 -17.64
CA THR A 338 -6.18 -3.72 -17.89
C THR A 338 -7.60 -4.27 -17.81
N LEU A 339 -8.00 -5.09 -18.77
CA LEU A 339 -9.23 -5.90 -18.72
C LEU A 339 -8.83 -7.37 -18.65
N ILE A 340 -9.17 -8.03 -17.54
CA ILE A 340 -8.90 -9.45 -17.33
C ILE A 340 -10.21 -10.19 -17.60
N VAL A 341 -10.19 -11.20 -18.45
CA VAL A 341 -11.38 -11.93 -18.88
C VAL A 341 -11.23 -13.41 -18.64
N ALA A 342 -12.22 -14.03 -18.00
CA ALA A 342 -12.37 -15.47 -17.92
C ALA A 342 -13.39 -15.95 -18.95
N THR A 343 -13.09 -17.08 -19.58
CA THR A 343 -14.01 -17.79 -20.47
C THR A 343 -13.83 -19.29 -20.28
N GLY A 344 -14.72 -20.08 -20.87
CA GLY A 344 -14.39 -21.47 -21.07
C GLY A 344 -15.10 -22.15 -22.23
N PHE A 345 -14.65 -23.36 -22.55
CA PHE A 345 -15.02 -24.14 -23.73
C PHE A 345 -15.80 -25.44 -23.40
N GLY A 346 -16.93 -25.68 -24.09
CA GLY A 346 -17.81 -26.84 -23.85
C GLY A 346 -19.23 -26.50 -23.37
N THR A 347 -20.07 -27.51 -23.13
CA THR A 347 -21.54 -27.38 -22.99
C THR A 347 -22.08 -27.12 -21.58
N ALA A 348 -21.26 -27.26 -20.52
CA ALA A 348 -21.67 -26.98 -19.15
C ALA A 348 -20.45 -26.53 -18.33
N GLN A 349 -20.37 -25.24 -18.04
CA GLN A 349 -19.18 -24.69 -17.38
C GLN A 349 -19.54 -23.65 -16.34
N ASP A 350 -19.05 -23.89 -15.14
CA ASP A 350 -18.89 -22.83 -14.17
C ASP A 350 -17.67 -22.02 -14.60
N VAL A 351 -17.86 -20.76 -14.97
CA VAL A 351 -16.76 -19.84 -15.27
C VAL A 351 -16.80 -18.73 -14.23
N ASN A 352 -15.72 -18.62 -13.47
CA ASN A 352 -15.57 -17.61 -12.43
C ASN A 352 -14.34 -16.75 -12.72
N ILE A 353 -14.41 -15.48 -12.36
CA ILE A 353 -13.26 -14.57 -12.33
C ILE A 353 -13.23 -13.84 -10.99
N GLY A 354 -12.08 -13.84 -10.33
CA GLY A 354 -11.87 -13.11 -9.08
C GLY A 354 -10.74 -12.11 -9.16
N MET A 355 -10.82 -11.09 -8.31
CA MET A 355 -9.76 -10.12 -8.02
C MET A 355 -9.47 -10.19 -6.53
N TYR A 356 -8.20 -10.42 -6.19
CA TYR A 356 -7.75 -10.67 -4.83
C TYR A 356 -6.54 -9.83 -4.49
N THR A 357 -6.44 -9.46 -3.23
CA THR A 357 -5.30 -8.79 -2.62
C THR A 357 -4.58 -9.77 -1.71
N ILE A 358 -3.26 -9.89 -1.82
CA ILE A 358 -2.36 -10.56 -0.87
C ILE A 358 -1.74 -9.52 0.05
N GLN A 359 -1.86 -9.75 1.36
CA GLN A 359 -1.22 -8.96 2.40
C GLN A 359 -0.89 -9.85 3.60
N ASN A 360 0.36 -9.78 4.09
CA ASN A 360 0.81 -10.50 5.28
C ASN A 360 0.52 -12.01 5.24
N GLY A 361 0.75 -12.67 4.09
CA GLY A 361 0.52 -14.10 3.92
C GLY A 361 -0.95 -14.52 3.87
N ASN A 362 -1.88 -13.57 3.79
CA ASN A 362 -3.29 -13.83 3.58
C ASN A 362 -3.71 -13.23 2.24
N PHE A 363 -4.72 -13.79 1.60
CA PHE A 363 -5.40 -13.08 0.53
C PHE A 363 -6.90 -13.01 0.75
N ASN A 364 -7.48 -11.90 0.31
CA ASN A 364 -8.92 -11.63 0.37
C ASN A 364 -9.37 -11.01 -0.95
N GLY A 365 -10.59 -11.31 -1.38
CA GLY A 365 -11.15 -10.68 -2.56
C GLY A 365 -12.51 -11.19 -2.94
N ASP A 366 -12.99 -10.67 -4.06
CA ASP A 366 -14.30 -10.96 -4.60
C ASP A 366 -14.18 -11.69 -5.94
N PHE A 367 -15.19 -12.50 -6.25
CA PHE A 367 -15.29 -13.20 -7.53
C PHE A 367 -16.71 -13.17 -8.09
N TYR A 368 -16.79 -13.31 -9.40
CA TYR A 368 -18.02 -13.24 -10.17
C TYR A 368 -18.15 -14.48 -11.04
N LYS A 369 -19.39 -14.96 -11.19
CA LYS A 369 -19.72 -16.10 -12.04
C LYS A 369 -20.39 -15.63 -13.34
N LEU A 370 -19.98 -16.20 -14.46
CA LEU A 370 -20.65 -16.00 -15.75
C LEU A 370 -22.12 -16.46 -15.67
N GLY A 371 -23.04 -15.68 -16.25
CA GLY A 371 -24.48 -15.99 -16.30
C GLY A 371 -25.24 -15.75 -14.99
N ASN A 372 -24.54 -15.57 -13.86
CA ASN A 372 -25.12 -15.12 -12.60
C ASN A 372 -24.09 -14.23 -11.88
N PRO A 373 -24.03 -12.93 -12.19
CA PRO A 373 -23.04 -12.00 -11.64
C PRO A 373 -23.35 -11.61 -10.19
N THR A 374 -23.70 -12.59 -9.35
CA THR A 374 -23.71 -12.42 -7.90
C THR A 374 -22.27 -12.43 -7.42
N MET A 375 -21.89 -11.41 -6.64
CA MET A 375 -20.58 -11.31 -6.03
C MET A 375 -20.42 -12.42 -4.97
N GLY A 376 -19.37 -13.22 -5.11
CA GLY A 376 -18.84 -14.05 -4.05
C GLY A 376 -17.61 -13.39 -3.43
N SER A 377 -17.25 -13.82 -2.22
CA SER A 377 -16.04 -13.42 -1.52
C SER A 377 -15.23 -14.63 -1.11
N MET A 378 -13.91 -14.47 -1.00
CA MET A 378 -12.99 -15.52 -0.55
C MET A 378 -11.88 -14.93 0.30
N ALA A 379 -11.58 -15.61 1.40
CA ALA A 379 -10.43 -15.34 2.25
C ALA A 379 -9.59 -16.61 2.38
N ALA A 380 -8.27 -16.50 2.27
CA ALA A 380 -7.34 -17.61 2.41
C ALA A 380 -6.04 -17.19 3.08
N THR A 381 -5.31 -18.16 3.63
CA THR A 381 -4.00 -17.97 4.28
C THR A 381 -2.97 -18.94 3.72
N GLY A 382 -1.72 -18.50 3.58
CA GLY A 382 -0.61 -19.33 3.11
C GLY A 382 -0.30 -20.47 4.09
N GLN A 383 0.10 -21.64 3.56
CA GLN A 383 0.47 -22.82 4.34
C GLN A 383 1.98 -22.97 4.55
#